data_AF-A0A4U9CR45-F1
#
_entry.id   AF-A0A4U9CR45-F1
#
_cell.length_a   1.000
_cell.length_b   1.000
_cell.length_c   1.000
_cell.angle_alpha   90.00
_cell.angle_beta   90.00
_cell.angle_gamma   90.00
#
_symmetry.space_group_name_H-M   'P 1'
#
loop_
_entity.id
_entity.type
_entity.pdbx_description
1 polymer ?
#
loop_
_entity_poly.entity_id
_entity_poly.type
_entity_poly.pdbx_seq_one_letter_code
_entity_poly.pdbx_strand_id
1 'polypeptide(L)' 'MLDKIVISDLLSKECVLTDLVANTKLDVIEKMTDRLCSAGAISDKKGFIQDVLPVRN' A
#
# COMPACT_ATOMS: atom_id res chain seq x y z
N MET A 1 -15.48 16.53 -20.20
CA MET A 1 -15.78 16.50 -18.76
C MET A 1 -14.55 15.88 -18.11
N LEU A 2 -13.76 16.63 -17.33
CA LEU A 2 -12.67 16.00 -16.57
C LEU A 2 -13.37 15.19 -15.48
N ASP A 3 -13.37 13.87 -15.60
CA ASP A 3 -13.92 12.97 -14.60
C ASP A 3 -13.29 13.32 -13.25
N LYS A 4 -14.11 13.86 -12.34
CA LYS A 4 -13.64 14.17 -11.00
C LYS A 4 -13.33 12.85 -10.32
N ILE A 5 -12.05 12.62 -10.06
CA ILE A 5 -11.61 11.52 -9.21
C ILE A 5 -12.03 11.87 -7.78
N VAL A 6 -12.97 11.10 -7.23
CA VAL A 6 -13.31 11.17 -5.81
C VAL A 6 -12.36 10.25 -5.06
N ILE A 7 -11.51 10.81 -4.18
CA ILE A 7 -10.47 10.05 -3.47
C ILE A 7 -11.06 8.89 -2.66
N SER A 8 -12.29 9.03 -2.13
CA SER A 8 -12.97 7.97 -1.39
C SER A 8 -13.27 6.73 -2.22
N ASP A 9 -13.36 6.88 -3.55
CA ASP A 9 -13.68 5.77 -4.45
C ASP A 9 -12.43 4.96 -4.79
N LEU A 10 -11.23 5.52 -4.54
CA LEU A 10 -9.94 4.87 -4.74
C LEU A 10 -9.31 4.38 -3.43
N LEU A 11 -9.48 5.15 -2.35
CA LEU A 11 -8.80 4.92 -1.08
C LEU A 11 -9.82 4.56 0.00
N SER A 12 -9.97 3.26 0.26
CA SER A 12 -10.75 2.79 1.39
C SER A 12 -10.06 3.16 2.71
N LYS A 13 -10.85 3.42 3.76
CA LYS A 13 -10.32 3.69 5.10
C LYS A 13 -9.45 2.56 5.64
N GLU A 14 -9.70 1.32 5.22
CA GLU A 14 -8.94 0.13 5.62
C GLU A 14 -7.48 0.18 5.17
N CYS A 15 -7.19 0.94 4.12
CA CYS A 15 -5.86 1.15 3.57
C CYS A 15 -5.17 2.43 4.09
N VAL A 16 -5.80 3.18 5.00
CA VAL A 16 -5.24 4.40 5.60
C VAL A 16 -4.65 4.10 6.98
N LEU A 17 -3.37 4.40 7.17
CA LEU A 17 -2.64 4.20 8.43
C LEU A 17 -2.20 5.56 8.98
N THR A 18 -2.82 6.03 10.05
CA THR A 18 -2.54 7.35 10.66
C THR A 18 -1.41 7.32 11.68
N ASP A 19 -1.26 6.21 12.41
CA ASP A 19 -0.34 6.07 13.54
C ASP A 19 0.64 4.91 13.33
N LEU A 20 1.15 4.79 12.10
CA LEU A 20 2.06 3.73 11.74
C LEU A 20 3.42 3.89 12.45
N VAL A 21 3.70 3.02 13.41
CA VAL A 21 5.04 2.92 14.01
C VAL A 21 5.91 2.03 13.12
N ALA A 22 7.02 2.55 12.60
CA ALA A 22 7.96 1.81 11.76
C ALA A 22 9.38 2.35 11.96
N ASN A 23 10.38 1.47 11.93
CA ASN A 23 11.78 1.86 12.17
C ASN A 23 12.58 1.98 10.86
N THR A 24 12.13 1.34 9.79
CA THR A 24 12.77 1.37 8.48
C THR A 24 11.76 1.64 7.36
N LYS A 25 12.28 2.05 6.18
CA LYS A 25 11.46 2.14 4.96
C LYS A 25 10.82 0.80 4.59
N LEU A 26 11.54 -0.31 4.79
CA LEU A 26 11.02 -1.64 4.50
C LEU A 26 9.86 -1.98 5.44
N ASP A 27 9.97 -1.65 6.72
CA ASP A 27 8.88 -1.84 7.70
C ASP A 27 7.61 -1.10 7.27
N VAL A 28 7.75 0.12 6.75
CA VAL A 28 6.60 0.90 6.23
C VAL A 28 5.96 0.17 5.04
N ILE A 29 6.77 -0.25 4.08
CA ILE A 29 6.30 -0.96 2.88
C ILE A 29 5.60 -2.27 3.28
N GLU A 30 6.19 -3.05 4.18
CA GLU A 30 5.62 -4.32 4.66
C GLU A 30 4.26 -4.10 5.31
N LYS A 31 4.15 -3.13 6.24
CA LYS A 31 2.91 -2.86 6.97
C LYS A 31 1.80 -2.30 6.08
N MET A 32 2.14 -1.46 5.10
CA MET A 32 1.18 -0.99 4.10
C MET A 32 0.73 -2.13 3.19
N THR A 33 1.66 -2.99 2.76
CA THR A 33 1.36 -4.16 1.92
C THR A 33 0.45 -5.15 2.65
N ASP A 34 0.65 -5.35 3.96
CA ASP A 34 -0.25 -6.18 4.78
C ASP A 34 -1.69 -5.69 4.78
N ARG A 35 -1.92 -4.36 4.76
CA ARG A 35 -3.27 -3.81 4.65
C ARG A 35 -3.89 -4.08 3.29
N LEU A 36 -3.12 -3.95 2.21
CA LEU A 36 -3.58 -4.26 0.87
C LEU A 36 -3.93 -5.76 0.74
N CYS A 37 -3.12 -6.65 1.31
CA CYS A 37 -3.44 -8.09 1.37
C CYS A 37 -4.71 -8.36 2.18
N SER A 38 -4.83 -7.75 3.36
CA SER A 38 -5.99 -7.93 4.25
C SER A 38 -7.30 -7.45 3.61
N ALA A 39 -7.24 -6.37 2.82
CA ALA A 39 -8.37 -5.85 2.06
C ALA A 39 -8.66 -6.64 0.77
N GLY A 40 -7.87 -7.68 0.46
CA GLY A 40 -8.01 -8.48 -0.77
C GLY A 40 -7.63 -7.73 -2.05
N ALA A 41 -6.97 -6.56 -1.94
CA ALA A 41 -6.55 -5.77 -3.08
C ALA A 41 -5.37 -6.42 -3.83
N ILE A 42 -4.53 -7.17 -3.12
CA ILE A 42 -3.43 -7.96 -3.67
C ILE A 42 -3.36 -9.33 -2.98
N SER A 43 -2.93 -10.35 -3.71
CA SER A 43 -2.78 -11.72 -3.17
C SER A 43 -1.33 -12.16 -2.99
N ASP A 44 -0.38 -11.54 -3.70
CA ASP A 44 1.05 -11.82 -3.58
C ASP A 44 1.77 -10.68 -2.87
N LYS A 45 1.89 -10.80 -1.55
CA LYS A 45 2.64 -9.86 -0.72
C LYS A 45 4.09 -9.74 -1.16
N LYS A 46 4.74 -10.86 -1.47
CA LYS A 46 6.18 -10.90 -1.72
C LYS A 46 6.51 -10.26 -3.06
N GLY A 47 5.78 -10.63 -4.11
CA GLY A 47 5.92 -10.01 -5.43
C GLY A 47 5.67 -8.51 -5.38
N PHE A 48 4.61 -8.08 -4.70
CA PHE A 48 4.32 -6.66 -4.56
C PHE A 48 5.43 -5.88 -3.86
N ILE A 49 5.99 -6.40 -2.76
CA ILE A 49 7.12 -5.75 -2.07
C ILE A 49 8.34 -5.67 -2.99
N GLN A 50 8.61 -6.72 -3.77
CA GLN A 50 9.71 -6.70 -4.75
C GLN A 50 9.51 -5.64 -5.82
N ASP A 51 8.28 -5.45 -6.30
CA ASP A 51 7.95 -4.44 -7.31
C ASP A 51 8.05 -3.00 -6.77
N VAL A 52 7.71 -2.79 -5.49
CA VAL A 52 7.79 -1.47 -4.83
C VAL A 52 9.22 -1.10 -4.43
N LEU A 53 10.06 -2.09 -4.13
CA LEU A 53 11.45 -1.83 -3.79
C LEU A 53 12.22 -1.37 -5.05
N PRO A 54 13.00 -0.29 -4.97
CA PRO A 54 13.74 0.20 -6.11
C PRO A 54 14.75 -0.86 -6.58
N VAL A 55 14.73 -1.20 -7.86
CA VAL A 55 15.76 -2.02 -8.50
C VAL A 55 17.08 -1.27 -8.39
N ARG A 56 18.06 -1.85 -7.70
CA ARG A 56 19.44 -1.35 -7.70
C ARG A 56 20.06 -1.79 -9.02
N ASN A 57 20.23 -0.84 -9.94
CA ASN A 57 21.09 -0.97 -11.12
C ASN A 57 22.56 -0.83 -10.70
#